data_AF-A0A9X1RRT5-F1
#
_entry.id   AF-A0A9X1RRT5-F1
#
_cell.length_a   1.000
_cell.length_b   1.000
_cell.length_c   1.000
_cell.angle_alpha   90.00
_cell.angle_beta   90.00
_cell.angle_gamma   90.00
#
_symmetry.space_group_name_H-M   'P 1'
#
loop_
_entity.id
_entity.type
_entity.pdbx_description
1 polymer ?
#
loop_
_entity_poly.entity_id
_entity_poly.type
_entity_poly.pdbx_seq_one_letter_code
_entity_poly.pdbx_strand_id
1 'polypeptide(L)' 'HWVLDVAFGEDQCRVRVENAAQNFAILRRMALNLLKRDTTTKAGLKNRRLKASASDPYREKILGL' A
#
# COMPACT_ATOMS: atom_id res chain seq x y z
N HIS A 1 -7.38 -6.09 -9.61
CA HIS A 1 -8.39 -5.07 -9.25
C HIS A 1 -8.68 -5.17 -7.75
N TRP A 2 -9.25 -6.28 -7.24
CA TRP A 2 -9.62 -6.51 -5.83
C TRP A 2 -8.62 -6.21 -4.69
N VAL A 3 -7.31 -6.30 -4.94
CA VAL A 3 -6.31 -6.04 -3.91
C VAL A 3 -6.28 -4.56 -3.50
N LEU A 4 -6.54 -3.66 -4.44
CA LEU A 4 -6.60 -2.22 -4.16
C LEU A 4 -7.85 -1.89 -3.34
N ASP A 5 -9.00 -2.48 -3.69
CA ASP A 5 -10.27 -2.34 -2.97
C ASP A 5 -10.16 -2.82 -1.52
N VAL A 6 -9.65 -4.04 -1.29
CA VAL A 6 -9.68 -4.68 0.04
C VAL A 6 -8.48 -4.30 0.91
N ALA A 7 -7.28 -4.14 0.33
CA ALA A 7 -6.08 -3.85 1.11
C ALA A 7 -5.89 -2.34 1.34
N PHE A 8 -6.33 -1.47 0.42
CA PHE A 8 -6.15 -0.02 0.51
C PHE A 8 -7.45 0.77 0.69
N GLY A 9 -8.62 0.11 0.73
CA GLY A 9 -9.90 0.77 0.99
C GLY A 9 -10.31 1.73 -0.12
N GLU A 10 -9.98 1.41 -1.37
CA GLU A 10 -10.23 2.26 -2.54
C GLU A 10 -11.71 2.63 -2.70
N ASP A 11 -12.61 1.66 -2.50
CA ASP A 11 -14.07 1.85 -2.58
C ASP A 11 -14.64 2.84 -1.53
N GLN A 12 -14.00 2.92 -0.35
CA GLN A 12 -14.40 3.85 0.71
C GLN A 12 -13.81 5.26 0.51
N CYS A 13 -12.90 5.43 -0.44
CA CYS A 13 -12.19 6.69 -0.63
C CYS A 13 -13.05 7.67 -1.45
N ARG A 14 -13.88 8.47 -0.76
CA ARG A 14 -14.73 9.52 -1.37
C ARG A 14 -13.95 10.77 -1.78
N VAL A 15 -12.76 10.60 -2.33
CA VAL A 15 -11.97 11.72 -2.83
C VAL A 15 -12.61 12.20 -4.13
N ARG A 16 -13.30 13.34 -4.06
CA ARG A 16 -14.05 13.95 -5.18
C ARG A 16 -13.39 15.24 -5.69
N VAL A 17 -12.07 15.36 -5.51
CA VAL A 17 -11.29 16.53 -5.92
C VAL A 17 -10.41 16.15 -7.10
N GLU A 18 -10.72 16.68 -8.28
CA GLU A 18 -9.90 16.63 -9.52
C GLU A 18 -9.10 15.32 -9.72
N ASN A 19 -7.79 15.44 -9.96
CA ASN A 19 -6.84 14.36 -10.23
C ASN A 19 -6.50 13.52 -9.00
N ALA A 20 -7.08 13.80 -7.83
CA ALA A 20 -6.68 13.12 -6.61
C ALA A 20 -7.01 11.62 -6.68
N ALA A 21 -8.12 11.21 -7.31
CA ALA A 21 -8.42 9.80 -7.54
C ALA A 21 -7.31 9.09 -8.32
N GLN A 22 -6.81 9.71 -9.40
CA GLN A 22 -5.72 9.18 -10.21
C GLN A 22 -4.38 9.17 -9.45
N ASN A 23 -4.07 10.24 -8.72
CA ASN A 23 -2.87 10.32 -7.89
C ASN A 23 -2.87 9.24 -6.81
N PHE A 24 -4.00 9.01 -6.14
CA PHE A 24 -4.14 7.94 -5.15
C PHE A 24 -4.04 6.56 -5.79
N ALA A 25 -4.59 6.34 -6.97
CA ALA A 25 -4.44 5.07 -7.69
C ALA A 25 -2.96 4.76 -7.99
N ILE A 26 -2.20 5.77 -8.43
CA ILE A 26 -0.76 5.64 -8.68
C ILE A 26 0.00 5.35 -7.37
N LEU A 27 -0.27 6.11 -6.30
CA LEU A 27 0.34 5.90 -4.97
C LEU A 27 0.08 4.49 -4.44
N ARG A 28 -1.16 4.02 -4.50
CA ARG A 28 -1.52 2.67 -4.05
C ARG A 28 -0.85 1.60 -4.88
N ARG A 29 -0.72 1.81 -6.21
CA ARG A 29 0.02 0.90 -7.08
C ARG A 29 1.51 0.83 -6.70
N MET A 30 2.14 1.97 -6.43
CA MET A 30 3.53 2.03 -5.98
C MET A 30 3.72 1.28 -4.65
N ALA A 31 2.88 1.57 -3.65
CA ALA A 31 2.91 0.89 -2.36
C ALA A 31 2.68 -0.63 -2.50
N LEU A 32 1.74 -1.05 -3.35
CA LEU A 32 1.50 -2.47 -3.65
C LEU A 32 2.75 -3.15 -4.22
N ASN A 33 3.42 -2.51 -5.18
CA ASN A 33 4.61 -3.07 -5.81
C ASN A 33 5.77 -3.20 -4.82
N LEU A 34 5.96 -2.22 -3.93
CA LEU A 34 6.96 -2.27 -2.86
C LEU A 34 6.67 -3.43 -1.88
N LEU A 35 5.43 -3.55 -1.41
CA LEU A 35 5.05 -4.62 -0.48
C LEU A 35 5.10 -6.03 -1.12
N LYS A 36 4.91 -6.13 -2.44
CA LYS A 36 5.07 -7.39 -3.19
C LYS A 36 6.53 -7.79 -3.39
N ARG A 37 7.44 -6.81 -3.50
CA ARG A 37 8.88 -7.07 -3.60
C ARG A 37 9.47 -7.68 -2.33
N ASP A 38 8.85 -7.45 -1.18
CA ASP A 38 9.25 -8.12 0.06
C ASP A 38 8.96 -9.62 0.02
N THR A 39 10.01 -10.42 -0.08
CA THR A 39 9.94 -11.88 0.03
C THR A 39 10.21 -12.36 1.46
N THR A 40 10.66 -11.47 2.34
CA THR A 40 11.12 -11.84 3.70
C THR A 40 9.98 -12.03 4.69
N THR A 41 8.88 -11.27 4.55
CA THR A 41 7.73 -11.39 5.45
C THR A 41 6.70 -12.36 4.89
N LYS A 42 6.53 -13.53 5.51
CA LYS A 42 5.44 -14.48 5.19
C LYS A 42 4.12 -14.03 5.81
N ALA A 43 3.56 -12.92 5.32
CA ALA A 43 2.26 -12.41 5.72
C ALA A 43 1.46 -11.93 4.50
N GLY A 44 0.13 -11.94 4.60
CA GLY A 44 -0.73 -11.35 3.58
C GLY A 44 -0.50 -9.85 3.42
N LEU A 45 -0.83 -9.30 2.26
CA LEU A 45 -0.55 -7.89 1.91
C LEU A 45 -1.11 -6.89 2.92
N LYS A 46 -2.33 -7.14 3.45
CA LYS A 46 -2.94 -6.31 4.50
C LYS A 46 -2.07 -6.22 5.75
N ASN A 47 -1.54 -7.36 6.21
CA ASN A 47 -0.67 -7.42 7.39
C ASN A 47 0.70 -6.82 7.12
N ARG A 48 1.26 -6.98 5.91
CA ARG A 48 2.51 -6.30 5.52
C ARG A 48 2.33 -4.78 5.52
N ARG A 49 1.20 -4.27 4.99
CA ARG A 49 0.86 -2.85 5.04
C ARG A 49 0.73 -2.35 6.48
N LEU A 50 0.04 -3.10 7.34
CA LEU A 50 -0.10 -2.74 8.75
C LEU A 50 1.26 -2.71 9.46
N LYS A 51 2.12 -3.71 9.20
CA LYS A 51 3.49 -3.77 9.74
C LYS A 51 4.32 -2.58 9.28
N ALA A 52 4.24 -2.17 8.01
CA ALA A 52 4.91 -0.98 7.49
C ALA A 52 4.35 0.31 8.10
N SER A 53 3.08 0.33 8.52
CA SER A 53 2.52 1.45 9.26
C SER A 53 3.02 1.54 10.70
N ALA A 54 3.26 0.38 11.34
CA ALA A 54 3.56 0.26 12.76
C ALA A 54 5.05 0.13 13.10
N SER A 55 5.92 -0.12 12.12
CA SER A 55 7.34 -0.35 12.34
C SER A 55 8.18 0.45 11.35
N ASP A 56 8.89 1.45 11.87
CA ASP A 56 9.86 2.27 11.14
C ASP A 56 10.96 1.43 10.45
N PRO A 57 11.66 0.50 11.13
CA PRO A 57 12.73 -0.27 10.48
C PRO A 57 12.20 -1.18 9.36
N TYR A 58 10.96 -1.66 9.47
CA TYR A 58 10.35 -2.41 8.38
C TYR A 58 9.96 -1.50 7.22
N ARG A 59 9.50 -0.28 7.49
CA ARG A 59 9.17 0.72 6.46
C ARG A 59 10.40 1.17 5.69
N GLU A 60 11.50 1.47 6.37
CA GLU A 60 12.80 1.82 5.76
C GLU A 60 13.29 0.70 4.83
N LYS A 61 13.28 -0.54 5.32
CA LYS A 61 13.63 -1.72 4.52
C LYS A 61 12.81 -1.85 3.23
N ILE A 62 11.50 -1.62 3.30
CA ILE A 62 10.61 -1.74 2.14
C ILE A 62 10.82 -0.59 1.15
N LEU A 63 11.22 0.59 1.65
CA LEU A 63 11.56 1.75 0.84
C LEU A 63 12.98 1.69 0.26
N GLY A 64 13.83 0.80 0.79
CA GLY A 64 15.24 0.67 0.37
C GLY A 64 16.12 1.78 0.94
N LEU A 65 15.76 2.32 2.10
CA LEU A 65 16.49 3.33 2.85
C LEU A 65 17.34 2.69 3.95
#